data_AF-A0A920SQM2-F1
#
_entry.id   AF-A0A920SQM2-F1
#
_cell.length_a   1.000
_cell.length_b   1.000
_cell.length_c   1.000
_cell.angle_alpha   90.00
_cell.angle_beta   90.00
_cell.angle_gamma   90.00
#
_symmetry.space_group_name_H-M   'P 1'
#
loop_
_entity.id
_entity.type
_entity.pdbx_description
1 polymer ?
#
loop_
_entity_poly.entity_id
_entity_poly.type
_entity_poly.pdbx_seq_one_letter_code
_entity_poly.pdbx_strand_id
1 'polypeptide(L)'
;MAHKKARRVAVGPHATLYFEDALTMQYQVQEMLRIERIFESNQIQDELDAYNPLVPDGTNLKATLMIEYPDVAERRVALERLLGIERTLWLQVGTLERVAAVANEDLERETERRLPQCILFDSSSQGR
;
A
#
# COMPACT_ATOMS: atom_id res chain seq x y z
N MET A 1 12.10 15.29 -0.85
CA MET A 1 11.12 14.61 -1.76
C MET A 1 11.76 13.88 -2.95
N ALA A 2 13.08 13.62 -2.99
CA ALA A 2 13.70 12.83 -4.07
C ALA A 2 13.44 11.31 -3.92
N HIS A 3 13.42 10.81 -2.68
CA HIS A 3 13.30 9.37 -2.36
C HIS A 3 12.02 8.71 -2.91
N LYS A 4 10.89 9.42 -2.85
CA LYS A 4 9.59 8.90 -3.34
C LYS A 4 9.51 8.83 -4.86
N LYS A 5 10.33 9.58 -5.60
CA LYS A 5 10.21 9.68 -7.07
C LYS A 5 10.53 8.37 -7.79
N ALA A 6 11.49 7.60 -7.27
CA ALA A 6 11.88 6.29 -7.83
C ALA A 6 10.93 5.15 -7.43
N ARG A 7 9.94 5.42 -6.56
CA ARG A 7 9.07 4.41 -5.95
C ARG A 7 7.64 4.44 -6.49
N ARG A 8 7.39 5.26 -7.52
CA ARG A 8 6.06 5.47 -8.09
C ARG A 8 5.97 4.82 -9.47
N VAL A 9 4.98 3.95 -9.67
CA VAL A 9 4.68 3.34 -10.97
C VAL A 9 3.22 3.62 -11.32
N ALA A 10 2.99 4.34 -12.40
CA ALA A 10 1.63 4.55 -12.93
C ALA A 10 1.14 3.26 -13.60
N VAL A 11 -0.09 2.86 -13.30
CA VAL A 11 -0.79 1.72 -13.89
C VAL A 11 -2.01 2.26 -14.62
N GLY A 12 -1.82 2.63 -15.89
CA GLY A 12 -2.85 3.30 -16.66
C GLY A 12 -3.13 4.75 -16.19
N PRO A 13 -4.31 5.30 -16.50
CA PRO A 13 -4.58 6.73 -16.33
C PRO A 13 -4.98 7.16 -14.91
N HIS A 14 -5.50 6.24 -14.09
CA HIS A 14 -6.14 6.57 -12.81
C HIS A 14 -5.60 5.78 -11.63
N ALA A 15 -4.59 4.92 -11.84
CA ALA A 15 -4.01 4.12 -10.77
C ALA A 15 -2.49 4.33 -10.70
N THR A 16 -1.99 4.38 -9.47
CA THR A 16 -0.57 4.50 -9.17
C THR A 16 -0.22 3.52 -8.06
N LEU A 17 0.85 2.75 -8.25
CA LEU A 17 1.49 1.98 -7.18
C LEU A 17 2.63 2.79 -6.58
N TYR A 18 2.63 2.89 -5.25
CA TYR A 18 3.70 3.47 -4.46
C TYR A 18 4.41 2.36 -3.69
N PHE A 19 5.61 1.97 -4.13
CA PHE A 19 6.40 0.94 -3.46
C PHE A 19 6.97 1.48 -2.16
N GLU A 20 6.66 0.81 -1.06
CA GLU A 20 7.02 1.24 0.28
C GLU A 20 8.41 0.75 0.69
N ASP A 21 9.02 1.47 1.64
CA ASP A 21 10.21 1.04 2.35
C ASP A 21 10.21 1.57 3.79
N ALA A 22 11.22 1.21 4.57
CA ALA A 22 11.36 1.66 5.94
C ALA A 22 11.31 3.19 6.08
N LEU A 23 11.87 3.93 5.11
CA LEU A 23 11.89 5.39 5.17
C LEU A 23 10.52 5.99 4.83
N THR A 24 9.80 5.47 3.84
CA THR A 24 8.44 5.94 3.52
C THR A 24 7.47 5.65 4.66
N MET A 25 7.57 4.48 5.29
CA MET A 25 6.77 4.11 6.46
C MET A 25 7.12 4.96 7.68
N GLN A 26 8.40 5.17 7.96
CA GLN A 26 8.83 6.05 9.06
C GLN A 26 8.23 7.46 8.92
N TYR A 27 8.24 8.03 7.71
CA TYR A 27 7.62 9.34 7.48
C TYR A 27 6.10 9.33 7.67
N GLN A 28 5.41 8.26 7.30
CA GLN A 28 3.97 8.15 7.51
C GLN A 28 3.63 8.05 9.01
N VAL A 29 4.33 7.20 9.76
CA VAL A 29 4.16 7.08 11.22
C VAL A 29 4.42 8.42 11.90
N GLN A 30 5.53 9.09 11.58
CA GLN A 30 5.85 10.40 12.17
C GLN A 30 4.79 11.47 11.87
N GLU A 31 4.23 11.45 10.66
CA GLU A 31 3.19 12.38 10.27
C GLU A 31 1.87 12.10 11.01
N MET A 32 1.50 10.83 11.17
CA MET A 32 0.34 10.41 11.96
C MET A 32 0.48 10.82 13.42
N LEU A 33 1.60 10.48 14.06
CA LEU A 33 1.89 10.87 15.45
C LEU A 33 1.82 12.40 15.65
N ARG A 34 2.29 13.17 14.66
CA ARG A 34 2.24 14.64 14.69
C ARG A 34 0.83 15.20 14.56
N ILE A 35 0.01 14.65 13.66
CA ILE A 35 -1.37 15.08 13.43
C ILE A 35 -2.23 14.77 14.65
N GLU A 36 -2.08 13.57 15.19
CA GLU A 36 -2.87 13.08 16.33
C GLU A 36 -2.31 13.51 17.69
N ARG A 37 -1.13 14.14 17.70
CA ARG A 37 -0.42 14.61 18.91
C ARG A 37 -0.17 13.47 19.90
N ILE A 38 0.24 12.32 19.38
CA ILE A 38 0.58 11.14 20.17
C ILE A 38 2.01 11.28 20.67
N PHE A 39 2.20 11.20 21.98
CA PHE A 39 3.51 11.30 22.63
C PHE A 39 3.77 10.17 23.64
N GLU A 40 2.74 9.41 24.02
CA GLU A 40 2.85 8.30 24.95
C GLU A 40 3.50 7.09 24.27
N SER A 41 4.45 6.45 24.96
CA SER A 41 5.29 5.40 24.34
C SER A 41 4.50 4.18 23.90
N ASN A 42 3.45 3.79 24.63
CA ASN A 42 2.57 2.69 24.26
C ASN A 42 1.79 3.00 22.97
N GLN A 43 1.23 4.20 22.85
CA GLN A 43 0.50 4.62 21.66
C GLN A 43 1.42 4.76 20.43
N ILE A 44 2.66 5.20 20.64
CA ILE A 44 3.68 5.21 19.58
C ILE A 44 3.99 3.78 19.12
N GLN A 45 4.08 2.83 20.06
CA GLN A 45 4.30 1.43 19.72
C GLN A 45 3.12 0.85 18.94
N ASP A 46 1.88 1.17 19.32
CA ASP A 46 0.68 0.74 18.59
C ASP A 46 0.71 1.21 17.12
N GLU A 47 1.10 2.47 16.87
CA GLU A 47 1.27 2.99 15.50
C GLU A 47 2.42 2.29 14.76
N LEU A 48 3.55 2.05 15.42
CA LEU A 48 4.65 1.31 14.79
C LEU A 48 4.21 -0.10 14.41
N ASP A 49 3.48 -0.79 15.27
CA ASP A 49 3.02 -2.17 15.03
C ASP A 49 2.00 -2.23 13.89
N ALA A 50 1.18 -1.18 13.70
CA ALA A 50 0.26 -1.08 12.57
C ALA A 50 0.98 -0.86 11.22
N TYR A 51 2.08 -0.10 11.19
CA TYR A 51 2.78 0.25 9.94
C TYR A 51 3.98 -0.66 9.61
N ASN A 52 4.62 -1.28 10.61
CA ASN A 52 5.76 -2.18 10.41
C ASN A 52 5.48 -3.32 9.40
N PRO A 53 4.29 -3.94 9.36
CA PRO A 53 3.96 -4.96 8.36
C PRO A 53 3.99 -4.47 6.89
N LEU A 54 3.95 -3.15 6.68
CA LEU A 54 4.04 -2.52 5.36
C LEU A 54 5.48 -2.32 4.90
N VAL A 55 6.47 -2.57 5.75
CA VAL A 55 7.89 -2.54 5.40
C VAL A 55 8.27 -3.89 4.76
N PRO A 56 8.90 -3.90 3.57
CA PRO A 56 9.34 -5.14 2.95
C PRO A 56 10.41 -5.84 3.79
N ASP A 57 10.32 -7.16 3.91
CA ASP A 57 11.23 -7.99 4.73
C ASP A 57 12.45 -8.55 3.97
N GLY A 58 12.58 -8.20 2.68
CA GLY A 58 13.64 -8.68 1.80
C GLY A 58 13.23 -9.84 0.88
N THR A 59 12.09 -10.48 1.13
CA THR A 59 11.52 -11.54 0.27
C THR A 59 10.27 -11.10 -0.49
N ASN A 60 9.67 -9.98 -0.09
CA ASN A 60 8.49 -9.39 -0.73
C ASN A 60 8.68 -7.92 -1.10
N LEU A 61 7.81 -7.43 -1.96
CA LEU A 61 7.60 -6.00 -2.23
C LEU A 61 6.25 -5.59 -1.67
N LYS A 62 6.23 -4.47 -0.95
CA LYS A 62 5.01 -3.86 -0.42
C LYS A 62 4.71 -2.59 -1.22
N ALA A 63 3.47 -2.39 -1.60
CA ALA A 63 3.06 -1.22 -2.36
C ALA A 63 1.66 -0.76 -2.00
N THR A 64 1.47 0.55 -1.97
CA THR A 64 0.17 1.19 -1.80
C THR A 64 -0.45 1.46 -3.16
N LEU A 65 -1.64 0.92 -3.44
CA LEU A 65 -2.44 1.26 -4.62
C LEU A 65 -3.27 2.51 -4.36
N MET A 66 -3.02 3.54 -5.16
CA MET A 66 -3.80 4.77 -5.16
C MET A 66 -4.64 4.87 -6.43
N ILE A 67 -5.94 5.11 -6.27
CA ILE A 67 -6.87 5.38 -7.36
C ILE A 67 -7.26 6.86 -7.34
N GLU A 68 -6.88 7.60 -8.37
CA GLU A 68 -6.93 9.05 -8.41
C GLU A 68 -7.90 9.54 -9.49
N TYR A 69 -8.94 10.24 -9.07
CA TYR A 69 -9.89 10.96 -9.92
C TYR A 69 -10.03 12.39 -9.39
N PRO A 70 -9.88 13.42 -10.25
CA PRO A 70 -10.02 14.82 -9.83
C PRO A 70 -11.43 15.14 -9.32
N ASP A 71 -12.45 14.62 -10.00
CA ASP A 71 -13.84 14.79 -9.62
C ASP A 71 -14.29 13.75 -8.58
N VAL A 72 -14.99 14.21 -7.54
CA VAL A 72 -15.42 13.37 -6.42
C VAL A 72 -16.55 12.42 -6.81
N ALA A 73 -17.47 12.85 -7.67
CA ALA A 73 -18.58 12.03 -8.12
C ALA A 73 -18.08 10.91 -9.05
N GLU A 74 -17.20 11.24 -9.99
CA GLU A 74 -16.51 10.25 -10.83
C GLU A 74 -15.70 9.27 -9.99
N ARG A 75 -14.94 9.75 -9.00
CA ARG A 75 -14.18 8.90 -8.08
C ARG A 75 -15.06 7.86 -7.40
N ARG A 76 -16.25 8.26 -6.93
CA ARG A 76 -17.17 7.36 -6.23
C ARG A 76 -17.63 6.22 -7.15
N VAL A 77 -18.08 6.56 -8.36
CA VAL A 77 -18.53 5.58 -9.37
C VAL A 77 -17.38 4.67 -9.79
N ALA A 78 -16.19 5.23 -10.00
CA ALA A 78 -15.01 4.47 -10.36
C ALA A 78 -14.61 3.49 -9.27
N LEU A 79 -14.58 3.90 -8.00
CA LEU A 79 -14.24 3.01 -6.88
C LEU A 79 -15.28 1.90 -6.66
N GLU A 80 -16.55 2.13 -7.00
CA GLU A 80 -17.57 1.06 -7.02
C GLU A 80 -17.31 0.06 -8.15
N ARG A 81 -16.96 0.55 -9.35
CA ARG A 81 -16.63 -0.30 -10.50
C ARG A 81 -15.33 -1.07 -10.33
N LEU A 82 -14.35 -0.48 -9.65
CA LEU A 82 -13.00 -1.04 -9.45
C LEU A 82 -12.88 -1.87 -8.17
N LEU A 83 -14.00 -2.21 -7.53
CA LEU A 83 -13.99 -3.11 -6.39
C LEU A 83 -13.33 -4.45 -6.78
N GLY A 84 -12.30 -4.86 -6.05
CA GLY A 84 -11.56 -6.09 -6.33
C GLY A 84 -10.45 -5.95 -7.38
N ILE A 85 -10.17 -4.73 -7.88
CA ILE A 85 -9.07 -4.50 -8.84
C ILE A 85 -7.73 -4.98 -8.31
N GLU A 86 -7.52 -4.93 -6.99
CA GLU A 86 -6.29 -5.39 -6.35
C GLU A 86 -5.96 -6.85 -6.65
N ARG A 87 -6.99 -7.69 -6.84
CA ARG A 87 -6.83 -9.12 -7.18
C ARG A 87 -6.39 -9.36 -8.62
N THR A 88 -6.41 -8.32 -9.45
CA THR A 88 -5.99 -8.39 -10.86
C THR A 88 -4.56 -7.91 -11.07
N LEU A 89 -3.93 -7.36 -10.03
CA LEU A 89 -2.57 -6.85 -10.10
C LEU A 89 -1.56 -8.00 -10.02
N TRP A 90 -0.50 -7.86 -10.81
CA TRP A 90 0.61 -8.79 -10.84
C TRP A 90 1.88 -8.05 -11.23
N LEU A 91 3.01 -8.64 -10.86
CA LEU A 91 4.35 -8.17 -11.23
C LEU A 91 5.09 -9.29 -11.95
N GLN A 92 5.90 -8.93 -12.94
CA GLN A 92 6.74 -9.86 -13.67
C GLN A 92 8.13 -9.26 -13.88
N VAL A 93 9.16 -10.02 -13.51
CA VAL A 93 10.55 -9.63 -13.71
C VAL A 93 11.12 -10.41 -14.91
N GLY A 94 11.37 -9.71 -16.01
CA GLY A 94 11.89 -10.34 -17.23
C GLY A 94 10.96 -11.44 -17.74
N THR A 95 11.48 -12.67 -17.85
CA THR A 95 10.74 -13.85 -18.31
C THR A 95 10.32 -14.78 -17.17
N LEU A 96 10.48 -14.37 -15.91
CA LEU A 96 10.04 -15.16 -14.75
C LEU A 96 8.51 -15.24 -14.71
N GLU A 97 8.00 -16.13 -13.85
CA GLU A 97 6.57 -16.27 -13.59
C GLU A 97 5.97 -14.98 -13.01
N ARG A 98 4.68 -14.78 -13.26
CA ARG A 98 3.95 -13.61 -12.77
C ARG A 98 3.58 -13.80 -11.32
N VAL A 99 4.05 -12.90 -10.46
CA VAL A 99 3.68 -12.84 -9.06
C VAL A 99 2.38 -12.05 -8.90
N ALA A 100 1.32 -12.71 -8.45
CA ALA A 100 0.05 -12.06 -8.16
C ALA A 100 0.17 -11.18 -6.90
N ALA A 101 -0.57 -10.09 -6.90
CA ALA A 101 -0.77 -9.25 -5.73
C ALA A 101 -1.61 -9.97 -4.67
N VAL A 102 -1.19 -9.87 -3.42
CA VAL A 102 -2.00 -10.24 -2.26
C VAL A 102 -2.34 -8.98 -1.49
N ALA A 103 -3.63 -8.74 -1.24
CA ALA A 103 -4.10 -7.48 -0.70
C ALA A 103 -4.64 -7.64 0.73
N ASN A 104 -4.30 -6.70 1.60
CA ASN A 104 -4.82 -6.58 2.97
C ASN A 104 -4.60 -7.79 3.89
N GLU A 105 -3.54 -8.60 3.69
CA GLU A 105 -3.19 -9.66 4.65
C GLU A 105 -2.71 -9.10 5.99
N ASP A 106 -2.02 -7.96 5.95
CA ASP A 106 -1.38 -7.35 7.11
C ASP A 106 -2.26 -6.30 7.83
N LEU A 107 -3.48 -6.08 7.34
CA LEU A 107 -4.41 -5.09 7.89
C LEU A 107 -5.51 -5.81 8.66
N GLU A 108 -5.39 -5.84 9.99
CA GLU A 108 -6.55 -6.15 10.84
C GLU A 108 -7.65 -5.14 10.53
N ARG A 109 -8.77 -5.63 9.99
CA ARG A 109 -9.85 -4.79 9.46
C ARG A 109 -10.48 -3.94 10.56
N GLU A 110 -10.21 -2.64 10.57
CA GLU A 110 -11.12 -1.65 11.16
C GLU A 110 -11.01 -0.29 10.47
N THR A 111 -11.62 -0.11 9.30
CA THR A 111 -12.48 1.06 9.06
C THR A 111 -13.27 0.92 7.76
N GLU A 112 -14.55 1.29 7.82
CA GLU A 112 -15.47 1.52 6.70
C GLU A 112 -15.06 2.71 5.80
N ARG A 113 -13.83 3.21 5.98
CA ARG A 113 -13.24 4.33 5.24
C ARG A 113 -12.37 3.72 4.15
N ARG A 114 -12.69 3.98 2.89
CA ARG A 114 -11.90 3.60 1.70
C ARG A 114 -10.49 4.21 1.79
N LEU A 115 -9.62 3.55 2.56
CA LEU A 115 -8.21 3.84 2.68
C LEU A 115 -7.46 3.21 1.50
N PRO A 116 -6.28 3.75 1.16
CA PRO A 116 -5.45 3.17 0.11
C PRO A 116 -5.09 1.71 0.46
N GLN A 117 -5.18 0.84 -0.54
CA GLN A 117 -5.02 -0.60 -0.33
C GLN A 117 -3.52 -0.93 -0.34
N CYS A 118 -3.04 -1.62 0.71
CA CYS A 118 -1.71 -2.22 0.69
C CYS A 118 -1.74 -3.53 -0.08
N ILE A 119 -0.77 -3.69 -0.96
CA ILE A 119 -0.54 -4.85 -1.79
C ILE A 119 0.85 -5.39 -1.51
N LEU A 120 0.91 -6.70 -1.29
CA LEU A 120 2.11 -7.49 -1.18
C LEU A 120 2.32 -8.26 -2.49
N PHE A 121 3.55 -8.24 -2.99
CA PHE A 121 4.02 -9.15 -4.03
C PHE A 121 5.09 -10.05 -3.42
N ASP A 122 4.77 -11.33 -3.27
CA ASP A 122 5.68 -12.34 -2.72
C ASP A 122 5.86 -13.49 -3.70
N SER A 123 7.09 -13.63 -4.20
CA SER A 123 7.46 -14.70 -5.14
C SER A 123 7.45 -16.10 -4.53
N SER A 124 7.50 -16.22 -3.19
CA SER A 124 7.47 -17.50 -2.49
C SER A 124 6.05 -18.05 -2.28
N SER A 125 5.04 -17.19 -2.36
CA SER A 125 3.63 -17.55 -2.18
C SER A 125 3.02 -18.36 -3.34
N GLN A 126 3.70 -18.46 -4.48
CA GLN A 126 3.21 -19.21 -5.65
C GLN A 126 3.53 -20.72 -5.63
N GLY A 127 4.08 -21.22 -4.53
CA GLY A 127 4.41 -22.63 -4.35
C GLY A 127 3.58 -23.33 -3.28
N ARG A 128 2.24 -23.34 -3.37
CA ARG A 128 1.36 -24.31 -2.69
C ARG A 128 0.10 -24.61 -3.48
#